data_AF-A0A848WPM6-F1
#
_entry.id   AF-A0A848WPM6-F1
#
_cell.length_a   1.000
_cell.length_b   1.000
_cell.length_c   1.000
_cell.angle_alpha   90.00
_cell.angle_beta   90.00
_cell.angle_gamma   90.00
#
_symmetry.space_group_name_H-M   'P 1'
#
loop_
_entity.id
_entity.type
_entity.pdbx_description
1 polymer ?
#
loop_
_entity_poly.entity_id
_entity_poly.type
_entity_poly.pdbx_seq_one_letter_code
_entity_poly.pdbx_strand_id
1 'polypeptide(L)' 'MAQESFEDIVETFEFLEDWEDRYRHVIDMGKAMPALEEAFRVPATKVEG' A
#
# COMPACT_ATOMS: atom_id res chain seq x y z
N MET A 1 -11.80 -0.46 -12.32
CA MET A 1 -11.74 -0.02 -10.91
C MET A 1 -10.34 -0.17 -10.31
N ALA A 2 -9.66 -1.33 -10.35
CA ALA A 2 -8.27 -1.44 -9.84
C ALA A 2 -7.26 -0.53 -10.58
N GLN A 3 -7.48 -0.31 -11.88
CA GLN A 3 -6.70 0.58 -12.71
C GLN A 3 -6.81 2.06 -12.26
N GLU A 4 -8.02 2.51 -11.94
CA GLU A 4 -8.31 3.89 -11.51
C GLU A 4 -7.61 4.22 -10.18
N SER A 5 -7.69 3.30 -9.20
CA SER A 5 -6.97 3.47 -7.93
C SER A 5 -5.45 3.46 -8.08
N PHE A 6 -4.92 2.84 -9.13
CA PHE A 6 -3.48 2.84 -9.40
C PHE A 6 -3.05 4.15 -10.07
N GLU A 7 -3.86 4.67 -10.99
CA GLU A 7 -3.64 5.96 -11.66
C GLU A 7 -3.60 7.11 -10.64
N ASP A 8 -4.52 7.15 -9.68
CA ASP A 8 -4.53 8.14 -8.58
C ASP A 8 -3.22 8.12 -7.75
N ILE A 9 -2.68 6.93 -7.49
CA ILE A 9 -1.41 6.76 -6.77
C ILE A 9 -0.26 7.28 -7.62
N VAL A 10 -0.22 6.93 -8.91
CA VAL A 10 0.82 7.41 -9.83
C VAL A 10 0.83 8.93 -9.89
N GLU A 11 -0.32 9.56 -10.10
CA GLU A 11 -0.46 11.02 -10.12
C GLU A 11 0.04 11.63 -8.81
N THR A 12 -0.34 11.05 -7.65
CA THR A 12 0.14 11.52 -6.34
C THR A 12 1.67 11.48 -6.25
N PHE A 13 2.30 10.40 -6.71
CA PHE A 13 3.76 10.24 -6.66
C PHE A 13 4.51 11.16 -7.63
N GLU A 14 3.88 11.61 -8.72
CA GLU A 14 4.47 12.59 -9.64
C GLU A 14 4.70 13.96 -8.97
N PHE A 15 3.86 14.32 -7.99
CA PHE A 15 4.02 15.56 -7.20
C PHE A 15 4.98 15.41 -6.02
N LEU A 16 5.30 14.18 -5.59
CA LEU A 16 6.23 13.91 -4.51
C LEU A 16 7.67 13.89 -5.06
N GLU A 17 8.39 15.00 -4.89
CA GLU A 17 9.78 15.13 -5.34
C GLU A 17 10.79 14.54 -4.35
N ASP A 18 10.49 14.58 -3.04
CA ASP A 18 11.34 14.02 -2.00
C ASP A 18 11.10 12.51 -1.80
N TRP A 19 12.19 11.76 -1.64
CA TRP A 19 12.16 10.35 -1.31
C TRP A 19 11.55 10.10 0.07
N GLU A 20 11.75 11.01 1.03
CA GLU A 20 11.19 10.85 2.38
C GLU A 20 9.66 10.94 2.35
N ASP A 21 9.11 11.86 1.56
CA ASP A 21 7.67 12.04 1.40
C ASP A 21 7.03 10.84 0.71
N ARG A 22 7.68 10.26 -0.30
CA ARG A 22 7.24 9.01 -0.94
C ARG A 22 7.17 7.86 0.05
N TYR A 23 8.19 7.70 0.89
CA TYR A 23 8.19 6.66 1.93
C TYR A 23 7.09 6.86 2.95
N ARG A 24 6.90 8.10 3.43
CA ARG A 24 5.84 8.43 4.38
C ARG A 24 4.46 8.10 3.80
N HIS A 25 4.23 8.45 2.54
CA HIS A 25 2.98 8.17 1.84
C HIS A 25 2.67 6.66 1.78
N VAL A 26 3.65 5.82 1.40
CA VAL A 26 3.46 4.35 1.39
C VAL A 26 3.13 3.81 2.78
N ILE A 27 3.83 4.29 3.81
CA ILE A 27 3.60 3.86 5.19
C ILE A 27 2.18 4.22 5.64
N ASP A 28 1.72 5.43 5.32
CA ASP A 28 0.39 5.89 5.72
C ASP A 28 -0.72 5.15 4.96
N MET A 29 -0.51 4.83 3.68
CA MET A 29 -1.38 3.91 2.94
C MET A 29 -1.47 2.54 3.61
N GLY A 30 -0.33 1.97 4.01
CA GLY A 30 -0.28 0.68 4.70
C GLY A 30 -0.99 0.71 6.06
N LYS A 31 -0.86 1.79 6.83
CA LYS A 31 -1.58 1.99 8.10
C LYS A 31 -3.09 2.14 7.93
N ALA A 32 -3.54 2.70 6.81
CA ALA A 32 -4.95 2.87 6.51
C ALA A 32 -5.63 1.56 6.08
N MET A 33 -4.86 0.51 5.77
CA MET A 33 -5.42 -0.79 5.42
C MET A 33 -6.14 -1.42 6.63
N PRO A 34 -7.28 -2.10 6.39
CA PRO A 34 -7.94 -2.85 7.44
C PRO A 34 -7.01 -3.94 7.98
N ALA A 35 -7.08 -4.17 9.29
CA ALA A 35 -6.31 -5.25 9.91
C ALA A 35 -6.72 -6.59 9.30
N LEU A 36 -5.72 -7.42 8.95
CA LEU A 36 -5.97 -8.75 8.43
C LEU A 36 -6.61 -9.62 9.52
N GLU A 37 -7.74 -10.24 9.20
CA GLU A 37 -8.43 -11.18 10.09
C GLU A 37 -7.51 -12.36 10.45
N GLU A 38 -7.62 -12.82 11.69
CA GLU A 38 -6.76 -13.90 12.20
C GLU A 38 -6.92 -15.21 11.40
N ALA A 39 -8.11 -15.46 10.85
CA ALA A 39 -8.38 -16.63 10.01
C ALA A 39 -7.49 -16.69 8.75
N PHE A 40 -7.00 -15.54 8.28
CA PHE A 40 -6.11 -15.45 7.13
C PHE A 40 -4.62 -15.44 7.49
N ARG A 41 -4.26 -15.58 8.78
CA ARG A 41 -2.87 -15.69 9.24
C ARG A 41 -2.43 -17.15 9.30
N VAL A 42 -2.57 -17.86 8.19
CA VAL A 42 -2.27 -19.30 8.06
C VAL A 42 -1.11 -19.53 7.08
N PRO A 43 -0.41 -20.68 7.15
CA PRO A 43 0.67 -20.98 6.22
C PRO A 43 0.27 -20.93 4.74
N ALA A 44 -1.00 -21.22 4.42
CA ALA A 44 -1.49 -21.22 3.04
C ALA A 44 -1.56 -19.82 2.38
N THR A 45 -1.67 -18.76 3.17
CA THR A 45 -1.75 -17.35 2.71
C THR A 45 -0.48 -16.56 3.03
N LYS A 46 0.49 -17.21 3.66
CA LYS A 46 1.80 -16.62 3.93
C LYS A 46 2.56 -16.47 2.60
N VAL A 47 2.99 -15.24 2.31
CA VAL A 47 3.91 -14.97 1.21
C VAL A 47 5.33 -15.16 1.72
N GLU A 48 6.11 -16.00 1.04
CA GLU A 48 7.54 -16.17 1.30
C GLU A 48 8.33 -15.19 0.42
N GLY A 49 9.34 -14.55 1.02
CA GLY A 49 10.21 -13.54 0.39
C GLY A 49 11.59 -14.06 0.10
#